data_AF-A0A412A0D1-F1
#
_entry.id   AF-A0A412A0D1-F1
#
_cell.length_a   1.000
_cell.length_b   1.000
_cell.length_c   1.000
_cell.angle_alpha   90.00
_cell.angle_beta   90.00
_cell.angle_gamma   90.00
#
_symmetry.space_group_name_H-M   'P 1'
#
loop_
_entity.id
_entity.type
_entity.pdbx_description
1 polymer ?
#
loop_
_entity_poly.entity_id
_entity_poly.type
_entity_poly.pdbx_seq_one_letter_code
_entity_poly.pdbx_strand_id
1 'polypeptide(L)'
;MFNCAKQVNVLGTNYNIIITNEEKLPRLNDETAGLCYVNTKQIAINNYENDAIDKSEEKDICIQKQKVLRHEIVHAYSEESGISNFNEIDNDFIVDWIAKQAPKMLISFLECGALSEDVIGKITKIINHQYDDNFTFIENN
;
A
#
# COMPACT_ATOMS: atom_id res chain seq x y z
N MET A 1 -0.30 -13.03 -11.40
CA MET A 1 -1.65 -12.53 -11.07
C MET A 1 -1.56 -11.73 -9.78
N PHE A 2 -2.08 -10.50 -9.79
CA PHE A 2 -2.13 -9.65 -8.59
C PHE A 2 -3.14 -10.23 -7.61
N ASN A 3 -2.69 -10.57 -6.40
CA ASN A 3 -3.53 -11.09 -5.32
C ASN A 3 -3.42 -10.15 -4.12
N CYS A 4 -4.56 -9.66 -3.64
CA CYS A 4 -4.63 -8.73 -2.51
C CYS A 4 -5.72 -9.14 -1.54
N ALA A 5 -5.60 -8.69 -0.30
CA ALA A 5 -6.68 -8.86 0.67
C ALA A 5 -7.92 -8.06 0.25
N LYS A 6 -9.10 -8.47 0.77
CA LYS A 6 -10.36 -7.73 0.57
C LYS A 6 -10.48 -6.49 1.45
N GLN A 7 -9.68 -6.41 2.51
CA GLN A 7 -9.69 -5.32 3.47
C GLN A 7 -8.31 -5.12 4.08
N VAL A 8 -8.07 -3.92 4.60
CA VAL A 8 -6.87 -3.55 5.34
C VAL A 8 -7.27 -2.74 6.57
N ASN A 9 -6.66 -3.02 7.73
CA ASN A 9 -6.86 -2.19 8.92
C ASN A 9 -5.88 -1.02 8.91
N VAL A 10 -6.40 0.19 9.10
CA VAL A 10 -5.66 1.44 9.14
C VAL A 10 -5.96 2.11 10.46
N LEU A 11 -5.01 2.07 11.39
CA LEU A 11 -5.10 2.69 12.72
C LEU A 11 -6.37 2.31 13.52
N GLY A 12 -6.87 1.08 13.34
CA GLY A 12 -8.09 0.59 13.98
C GLY A 12 -9.32 0.62 13.08
N THR A 13 -9.29 1.31 11.95
CA THR A 13 -10.39 1.43 10.99
C THR A 13 -10.21 0.49 9.81
N ASN A 14 -11.21 -0.33 9.49
CA ASN A 14 -11.16 -1.24 8.34
C ASN A 14 -11.54 -0.53 7.04
N TYR A 15 -10.69 -0.62 6.03
CA TYR A 15 -10.95 -0.16 4.66
C TYR A 15 -11.15 -1.35 3.73
N ASN A 16 -12.22 -1.33 2.94
CA ASN A 16 -12.47 -2.33 1.91
C ASN A 16 -11.63 -2.04 0.66
N ILE A 17 -11.01 -3.05 0.08
CA ILE A 17 -10.21 -2.95 -1.15
C ILE A 17 -11.05 -3.49 -2.32
N ILE A 18 -11.21 -2.67 -3.35
CA ILE A 18 -12.03 -2.95 -4.53
C ILE A 18 -11.16 -2.84 -5.77
N ILE A 19 -11.05 -3.94 -6.51
CA ILE A 19 -10.38 -3.97 -7.82
C ILE A 19 -11.47 -3.84 -8.88
N THR A 20 -11.44 -2.76 -9.66
CA THR A 20 -12.49 -2.40 -10.63
C THR A 20 -11.91 -1.67 -11.83
N ASN A 21 -12.72 -1.16 -12.75
CA ASN A 21 -12.27 -0.51 -13.98
C ASN A 21 -12.99 0.82 -14.20
N GLU A 22 -12.57 1.57 -15.23
CA GLU A 22 -13.15 2.85 -15.61
C GLU A 22 -14.65 2.73 -15.95
N GLU A 23 -15.08 1.63 -16.57
CA GLU A 23 -16.50 1.42 -16.92
C GLU A 23 -17.41 1.42 -15.69
N LYS A 24 -16.98 0.76 -14.61
CA LYS A 24 -17.72 0.69 -13.34
C LYS A 24 -17.49 1.91 -12.46
N LEU A 25 -16.33 2.56 -12.60
CA LEU A 25 -15.96 3.74 -11.84
C LEU A 25 -15.19 4.71 -12.75
N PRO A 26 -15.89 5.62 -13.46
CA PRO A 26 -15.28 6.51 -14.47
C PRO A 26 -14.17 7.44 -13.95
N ARG A 27 -14.06 7.58 -12.63
CA ARG A 27 -12.97 8.33 -11.99
C ARG A 27 -11.65 7.56 -11.97
N LEU A 28 -11.65 6.24 -12.19
CA LEU A 28 -10.44 5.43 -12.35
C LEU A 28 -10.08 5.38 -13.83
N ASN A 29 -9.39 6.42 -14.30
CA ASN A 29 -8.99 6.60 -15.69
C ASN A 29 -7.44 6.68 -15.81
N ASP A 30 -6.94 7.02 -16.98
CA ASP A 30 -5.50 7.13 -17.27
C ASP A 30 -4.72 8.04 -16.31
N GLU A 31 -5.36 9.07 -15.75
CA GLU A 31 -4.75 10.01 -14.81
C GLU A 31 -4.91 9.58 -13.35
N THR A 32 -5.86 8.68 -13.06
CA THR A 32 -6.24 8.29 -11.69
C THR A 32 -6.27 6.78 -11.55
N ALA A 33 -5.13 6.23 -11.16
CA ALA A 33 -4.94 4.79 -10.99
C ALA A 33 -5.65 4.19 -9.75
N GLY A 34 -5.90 5.02 -8.74
CA GLY A 34 -6.48 4.62 -7.45
C GLY A 34 -7.25 5.75 -6.79
N LEU A 35 -8.15 5.38 -5.88
CA LEU A 35 -8.97 6.31 -5.10
C LEU A 35 -9.18 5.80 -3.68
N CYS A 36 -8.89 6.65 -2.70
CA CYS A 36 -9.24 6.44 -1.30
C CYS A 36 -10.50 7.25 -0.92
N TYR A 37 -11.60 6.54 -0.67
CA TYR A 37 -12.85 7.11 -0.19
C TYR A 37 -12.89 7.08 1.34
N VAL A 38 -12.39 8.15 1.96
CA VAL A 38 -12.28 8.29 3.41
C VAL A 38 -13.62 8.22 4.15
N ASN A 39 -14.72 8.67 3.55
CA ASN A 39 -16.04 8.66 4.22
C ASN A 39 -16.68 7.27 4.22
N THR A 40 -16.47 6.48 3.17
CA THR A 40 -17.04 5.13 3.04
C THR A 40 -16.05 4.02 3.41
N LYS A 41 -14.82 4.39 3.75
CA LYS A 41 -13.71 3.48 4.09
C LYS A 41 -13.49 2.45 2.98
N GLN A 42 -13.28 2.95 1.77
CA GLN A 42 -13.05 2.14 0.57
C GLN A 42 -11.80 2.61 -0.17
N ILE A 43 -11.03 1.67 -0.67
CA ILE A 43 -9.89 1.87 -1.56
C ILE A 43 -10.23 1.19 -2.88
N ALA A 44 -10.29 1.96 -3.96
CA ALA A 44 -10.54 1.44 -5.30
C ALA A 44 -9.26 1.52 -6.14
N ILE A 45 -8.96 0.46 -6.89
CA ILE A 45 -7.76 0.36 -7.75
C ILE A 45 -8.18 -0.13 -9.12
N ASN A 46 -7.59 0.46 -10.16
CA ASN A 46 -7.82 0.04 -11.53
C ASN A 46 -7.29 -1.39 -11.76
N ASN A 47 -8.08 -2.22 -12.42
CA ASN A 47 -7.79 -3.61 -12.70
C ASN A 47 -6.91 -3.79 -13.95
N TYR A 48 -6.78 -2.80 -14.83
CA TYR A 48 -5.91 -2.85 -16.02
C TYR A 48 -6.01 -4.17 -16.81
N GLU A 49 -7.16 -4.85 -16.77
CA GLU A 49 -7.27 -6.26 -17.19
C GLU A 49 -7.11 -6.44 -18.71
N ASN A 50 -7.29 -5.36 -19.47
CA ASN A 50 -7.21 -5.37 -20.94
C ASN A 50 -5.87 -4.82 -21.47
N ASP A 51 -4.95 -4.43 -20.59
CA ASP A 51 -3.76 -3.66 -20.98
C ASP A 51 -2.52 -4.54 -21.17
N ALA A 52 -2.58 -5.81 -20.77
CA ALA A 52 -1.47 -6.75 -20.91
C ALA A 52 -1.57 -7.53 -22.24
N ILE A 53 -0.51 -7.51 -23.02
CA ILE A 53 -0.35 -8.29 -24.26
C ILE A 53 0.48 -9.56 -24.00
N ASP A 54 1.35 -9.54 -23.00
CA ASP A 54 2.18 -10.69 -22.59
C ASP A 54 2.42 -10.80 -21.07
N LYS A 55 3.15 -11.85 -20.66
CA LYS A 55 3.46 -12.14 -19.25
C LYS A 55 4.37 -11.11 -18.57
N SER A 56 5.23 -10.42 -19.32
CA SER A 56 6.08 -9.37 -18.78
C SER A 56 5.22 -8.17 -18.40
N GLU A 57 4.32 -7.77 -19.29
CA GLU A 57 3.36 -6.69 -19.04
C GLU A 57 2.40 -7.03 -17.89
N GLU A 58 1.95 -8.30 -17.77
CA GLU A 58 1.18 -8.75 -16.61
C GLU A 58 1.91 -8.52 -15.28
N LYS A 59 3.23 -8.76 -15.25
CA LYS A 59 4.06 -8.54 -14.05
C LYS A 59 4.18 -7.05 -13.74
N ASP A 60 4.41 -6.23 -14.75
CA ASP A 60 4.52 -4.77 -14.58
C ASP A 60 3.20 -4.16 -14.10
N ILE A 61 2.07 -4.64 -14.62
CA ILE A 61 0.73 -4.28 -14.13
C ILE A 61 0.53 -4.68 -12.67
N CYS A 62 1.00 -5.86 -12.25
CA CYS A 62 0.93 -6.27 -10.85
C CYS A 62 1.75 -5.33 -9.95
N ILE A 63 2.97 -4.97 -10.35
CA ILE A 63 3.83 -4.04 -9.62
C ILE A 63 3.19 -2.66 -9.53
N GLN A 64 2.55 -2.21 -10.62
CA GLN A 64 1.84 -0.94 -10.65
C GLN A 64 0.64 -0.95 -9.69
N LYS A 65 -0.21 -1.98 -9.71
CA LYS A 65 -1.33 -2.12 -8.74
C LYS A 65 -0.86 -2.13 -7.29
N GLN A 66 0.25 -2.82 -7.01
CA GLN A 66 0.87 -2.82 -5.68
C GLN A 66 1.31 -1.42 -5.26
N LYS A 67 1.95 -0.67 -6.16
CA LYS A 67 2.35 0.73 -5.90
C LYS A 67 1.13 1.61 -5.61
N VAL A 68 0.08 1.49 -6.42
CA VAL A 68 -1.16 2.25 -6.25
C VAL A 68 -1.86 1.89 -4.93
N LEU A 69 -1.93 0.60 -4.58
CA LEU A 69 -2.51 0.16 -3.30
C LEU A 69 -1.78 0.80 -2.11
N ARG A 70 -0.44 0.83 -2.12
CA ARG A 70 0.32 1.52 -1.08
C ARG A 70 -0.01 3.00 -1.02
N HIS A 71 -0.12 3.67 -2.18
CA HIS A 71 -0.46 5.09 -2.25
C HIS A 71 -1.83 5.38 -1.61
N GLU A 72 -2.87 4.62 -1.95
CA GLU A 72 -4.20 4.83 -1.37
C GLU A 72 -4.27 4.47 0.13
N ILE A 73 -3.50 3.48 0.57
CA ILE A 73 -3.36 3.18 2.00
C ILE A 73 -2.69 4.35 2.73
N VAL A 74 -1.67 5.00 2.14
CA VAL A 74 -1.04 6.20 2.72
C VAL A 74 -2.07 7.32 2.86
N HIS A 75 -2.97 7.51 1.88
CA HIS A 75 -4.10 8.43 2.02
C HIS A 75 -5.03 8.07 3.18
N ALA A 76 -5.36 6.78 3.37
CA ALA A 76 -6.14 6.34 4.51
C ALA A 76 -5.43 6.61 5.84
N TYR A 77 -4.13 6.35 5.94
CA TYR A 77 -3.34 6.66 7.14
C TYR A 77 -3.34 8.15 7.45
N SER A 78 -3.22 8.98 6.42
CA SER A 78 -3.29 10.44 6.52
C SER A 78 -4.59 10.87 7.19
N GLU A 79 -5.73 10.41 6.66
CA GLU A 79 -7.05 10.71 7.20
C GLU A 79 -7.22 10.22 8.65
N GLU A 80 -6.96 8.93 8.91
CA GLU A 80 -7.18 8.35 10.24
C GLU A 80 -6.24 8.94 11.31
N SER A 81 -5.14 9.57 10.88
CA SER A 81 -4.24 10.32 11.76
C SER A 81 -4.62 11.80 11.93
N GLY A 82 -5.71 12.25 11.32
CA GLY A 82 -6.20 13.63 11.39
C GLY A 82 -5.42 14.61 10.50
N ILE A 83 -4.66 14.09 9.53
CA ILE A 83 -3.84 14.86 8.60
C ILE A 83 -4.53 14.80 7.25
N SER A 84 -5.56 15.62 7.04
CA SER A 84 -6.35 15.56 5.80
C SER A 84 -5.73 16.37 4.64
N ASN A 85 -4.74 17.23 4.90
CA ASN A 85 -4.11 18.06 3.87
C ASN A 85 -2.62 18.31 4.14
N PHE A 86 -1.73 17.55 3.48
CA PHE A 86 -0.28 17.72 3.61
C PHE A 86 0.25 19.07 3.11
N ASN A 87 -0.50 19.78 2.26
CA ASN A 87 0.00 21.01 1.62
C ASN A 87 0.18 22.18 2.60
N GLU A 88 -0.39 22.10 3.80
CA GLU A 88 -0.33 23.15 4.83
C GLU A 88 0.46 22.71 6.07
N ILE A 89 1.19 21.59 5.96
CA ILE A 89 1.84 20.95 7.09
C ILE A 89 3.34 21.20 7.04
N ASP A 90 3.89 21.52 8.20
CA ASP A 90 5.31 21.73 8.39
C ASP A 90 6.14 20.48 8.07
N ASN A 91 7.33 20.68 7.52
CA ASN A 91 8.19 19.58 7.08
C ASN A 91 8.58 18.65 8.23
N ASP A 92 8.92 19.19 9.41
CA ASP A 92 9.31 18.39 10.57
C ASP A 92 8.13 17.56 11.09
N PHE A 93 6.91 18.10 11.00
CA PHE A 93 5.71 17.33 11.31
C PHE A 93 5.52 16.14 10.37
N ILE A 94 5.77 16.30 9.06
CA ILE A 94 5.70 15.19 8.10
C ILE A 94 6.76 14.14 8.42
N VAL A 95 8.00 14.57 8.76
CA VAL A 95 9.08 13.66 9.18
C VAL A 95 8.64 12.83 10.39
N ASP A 96 8.10 13.48 11.42
CA ASP A 96 7.58 12.82 12.62
C ASP A 96 6.43 11.86 12.31
N TRP A 97 5.52 12.26 11.43
CA TRP A 97 4.41 11.44 11.00
C TRP A 97 4.88 10.18 10.27
N ILE A 98 5.82 10.31 9.33
CA ILE A 98 6.42 9.18 8.62
C ILE A 98 7.09 8.25 9.63
N ALA A 99 7.90 8.77 10.56
CA ALA A 99 8.58 7.94 11.57
C ALA A 99 7.60 7.14 12.43
N LYS A 100 6.46 7.72 12.79
CA LYS A 100 5.41 7.07 13.60
C LYS A 100 4.56 6.07 12.80
N GLN A 101 4.23 6.37 11.55
CA GLN A 101 3.30 5.56 10.76
C GLN A 101 3.98 4.52 9.87
N ALA A 102 5.22 4.73 9.42
CA ALA A 102 5.91 3.84 8.50
C ALA A 102 5.96 2.36 8.96
N PRO A 103 6.26 2.03 10.22
CA PRO A 103 6.23 0.63 10.68
C PRO A 103 4.85 -0.01 10.55
N LYS A 104 3.79 0.76 10.82
CA LYS A 104 2.40 0.28 10.74
C LYS A 104 1.98 0.11 9.28
N MET A 105 2.33 1.07 8.42
CA MET A 105 2.08 0.98 6.99
C MET A 105 2.76 -0.24 6.38
N LEU A 106 4.01 -0.55 6.78
CA LEU A 106 4.71 -1.75 6.31
C LEU A 106 3.94 -3.03 6.66
N ILE A 107 3.40 -3.14 7.87
CA ILE A 107 2.56 -4.26 8.30
C ILE A 107 1.31 -4.34 7.42
N SER A 108 0.57 -3.24 7.26
CA SER A 108 -0.61 -3.20 6.39
C SER A 108 -0.29 -3.61 4.95
N PHE A 109 0.84 -3.15 4.39
CA PHE A 109 1.26 -3.50 3.03
C PHE A 109 1.55 -4.99 2.87
N LEU A 110 2.16 -5.62 3.88
CA LEU A 110 2.37 -7.07 3.92
C LEU A 110 1.05 -7.81 3.99
N GLU A 111 0.16 -7.43 4.91
CA GLU A 111 -1.13 -8.07 5.14
C GLU A 111 -2.06 -8.02 3.92
N CYS A 112 -2.00 -6.93 3.15
CA CYS A 112 -2.90 -6.73 2.02
C CYS A 112 -2.31 -7.12 0.66
N GLY A 113 -1.08 -7.63 0.58
CA GLY A 113 -0.45 -8.04 -0.68
C GLY A 113 0.03 -6.85 -1.54
N ALA A 114 0.32 -5.71 -0.92
CA ALA A 114 0.76 -4.50 -1.62
C ALA A 114 2.28 -4.44 -1.89
N LEU A 115 3.03 -5.51 -1.61
CA LEU A 115 4.47 -5.59 -1.86
C LEU A 115 4.78 -6.62 -2.94
N SER A 116 5.80 -6.33 -3.77
CA SER A 116 6.26 -7.26 -4.79
C SER A 116 7.02 -8.43 -4.16
N GLU A 117 7.06 -9.56 -4.87
CA GLU A 117 7.79 -10.76 -4.43
C GLU A 117 9.28 -10.48 -4.17
N ASP A 118 9.90 -9.60 -4.95
CA ASP A 118 11.30 -9.16 -4.74
C ASP A 118 11.48 -8.43 -3.40
N VAL A 119 10.57 -7.50 -3.08
CA VAL A 119 10.61 -6.75 -1.81
C VAL A 119 10.37 -7.70 -0.63
N ILE A 120 9.38 -8.59 -0.73
CA ILE A 120 9.11 -9.60 0.30
C ILE A 120 10.35 -10.48 0.51
N GLY A 121 10.96 -10.98 -0.57
CA GLY A 121 12.17 -11.79 -0.50
C GLY A 121 13.35 -11.08 0.17
N LYS A 122 13.51 -9.77 -0.07
CA LYS A 122 14.52 -8.94 0.62
C LYS A 122 14.21 -8.78 2.11
N ILE A 123 12.97 -8.46 2.47
CA ILE A 123 12.52 -8.34 3.85
C ILE A 123 12.78 -9.65 4.60
N THR A 124 12.36 -10.78 4.05
CA THR A 124 12.55 -12.10 4.69
C THR A 124 14.03 -12.41 4.92
N LYS A 125 14.90 -12.12 3.94
CA LYS A 125 16.35 -12.30 4.10
C LYS A 125 16.93 -11.43 5.21
N ILE A 126 16.51 -10.15 5.28
CA ILE A 126 16.94 -9.23 6.33
C ILE A 126 16.51 -9.74 7.70
N ILE A 127 15.23 -10.11 7.85
CA ILE A 127 14.68 -10.63 9.11
C ILE A 127 15.46 -11.88 9.55
N ASN A 128 15.63 -12.87 8.67
CA ASN A 128 16.31 -14.12 9.00
C ASN A 128 17.82 -13.97 9.27
N HIS A 129 18.44 -12.87 8.86
CA HIS A 129 19.89 -12.66 8.99
C HIS A 129 20.26 -11.67 10.11
N GLN A 130 19.42 -10.68 10.36
CA GLN A 130 19.69 -9.59 11.31
C GLN A 130 18.92 -9.74 12.62
N TYR A 131 18.02 -10.70 12.74
CA TYR A 131 17.20 -10.90 13.93
C TYR A 131 17.19 -12.36 14.35
N ASP A 132 17.09 -12.60 15.66
CA ASP A 132 16.92 -13.94 16.22
C ASP A 132 15.44 -14.40 16.17
N ASP A 133 15.17 -15.61 16.64
CA ASP A 133 13.81 -16.18 16.70
C ASP A 133 12.87 -15.40 17.65
N ASN A 134 13.40 -14.50 18.48
CA ASN A 134 12.64 -13.60 19.35
C ASN A 134 12.48 -12.21 18.74
N PHE A 135 12.87 -12.01 17.48
CA PHE A 135 12.87 -10.72 16.77
C PHE A 135 13.77 -9.66 17.42
N THR A 136 14.82 -10.08 18.14
CA THR A 136 15.85 -9.21 18.68
C THR A 136 16.92 -8.94 17.63
N PHE A 137 17.29 -7.69 17.42
CA PHE A 137 18.36 -7.32 16.50
C PHE A 137 19.69 -7.93 16.96
N ILE A 138 20.35 -8.65 16.07
CA ILE A 138 21.64 -9.27 16.30
C ILE A 138 22.71 -8.22 15.95
N GLU A 139 23.39 -7.72 16.98
CA GLU A 139 24.54 -6.85 16.82
C GLU A 139 25.72 -7.68 16.26
N ASN A 140 25.79 -7.75 14.94
CA ASN A 140 26.94 -8.33 14.25
C ASN A 140 28.11 -7.34 14.35
N ASN A 141 29.05 -7.60 15.26
CA ASN A 141 30.36 -6.92 15.29
C ASN A 141 31.14 -7.14 13.99
#